data_AF-A0A0G0PF82-F1
#
_entry.id   AF-A0A0G0PF82-F1
#
_cell.length_a   1.000
_cell.length_b   1.000
_cell.length_c   1.000
_cell.angle_alpha   90.00
_cell.angle_beta   90.00
_cell.angle_gamma   90.00
#
_symmetry.space_group_name_H-M   'P 1'
#
loop_
_entity.id
_entity.type
_entity.pdbx_description
1 polymer ?
#
loop_
_entity_poly.entity_id
_entity_poly.type
_entity_poly.pdbx_seq_one_letter_code
_entity_poly.pdbx_strand_id
1 'polypeptide(L)'
;MKTQKIPNIVIILVLTLITVIMWISLTIYGALTSKPPIVVPKEVSQPITPVLDKDTLNQIESRIFFNDSEIPDNVIATKITSLPNPDSSPSATPLP
;
A
#
# COMPACT_ATOMS: atom_id res chain seq x y z
N MET A 1 16.33 -36.41 -56.07
CA MET A 1 17.05 -35.71 -54.99
C MET A 1 16.74 -36.44 -53.69
N LYS A 2 17.73 -37.10 -53.06
CA LYS A 2 17.52 -37.82 -51.79
C LYS A 2 17.48 -36.81 -50.65
N THR A 3 16.36 -36.72 -49.95
CA THR A 3 16.25 -35.90 -48.73
C THR A 3 17.00 -36.59 -47.61
N GLN A 4 18.10 -35.97 -47.18
CA GLN A 4 18.93 -36.46 -46.09
C GLN A 4 18.20 -36.15 -44.77
N LYS A 5 17.54 -37.16 -44.19
CA LYS A 5 16.78 -37.01 -42.95
C LYS A 5 17.76 -36.64 -41.83
N ILE A 6 17.58 -35.45 -41.26
CA ILE A 6 18.39 -34.98 -40.13
C ILE A 6 18.13 -35.94 -38.95
N PRO A 7 19.18 -36.46 -38.30
CA PRO A 7 19.01 -37.40 -37.21
C PRO A 7 18.35 -36.71 -36.01
N ASN A 8 17.36 -37.36 -35.41
CA ASN A 8 16.55 -36.80 -34.30
C ASN A 8 17.41 -36.30 -33.12
N ILE A 9 18.58 -36.92 -32.90
CA ILE A 9 19.51 -36.51 -31.84
C ILE A 9 20.00 -35.07 -32.02
N VAL A 10 20.22 -34.62 -33.26
CA VAL A 10 20.67 -33.26 -33.56
C VAL A 10 19.56 -32.26 -33.27
N ILE A 11 18.31 -32.62 -33.55
CA ILE A 11 17.14 -31.79 -33.25
C ILE A 11 17.00 -31.59 -31.74
N ILE A 12 17.14 -32.67 -30.96
CA ILE A 12 17.09 -32.61 -29.49
C ILE A 12 18.26 -31.77 -28.94
N LEU A 13 19.46 -31.91 -29.51
CA LEU A 13 20.64 -31.14 -29.11
C LEU A 13 20.44 -29.63 -29.34
N VAL A 14 19.88 -29.25 -30.49
CA VAL A 14 19.58 -27.85 -30.81
C VAL A 14 18.48 -27.31 -29.88
N LEU A 15 17.42 -28.08 -29.65
CA LEU A 15 16.32 -27.67 -28.77
C LEU A 15 16.78 -27.48 -27.32
N THR A 16 17.63 -28.37 -26.82
CA THR A 16 18.21 -28.26 -25.47
C THR A 16 19.12 -27.04 -25.35
N LEU A 17 19.95 -26.76 -26.36
CA LEU A 17 20.77 -25.55 -26.40
C LEU A 17 19.92 -24.27 -26.35
N ILE A 18 18.86 -24.20 -27.16
CA ILE A 18 17.93 -23.06 -27.16
C ILE A 18 17.28 -22.90 -25.79
N THR A 19 16.88 -24.02 -25.17
CA THR A 19 16.24 -24.02 -23.85
C THR A 19 17.19 -23.48 -22.77
N VAL A 20 18.47 -23.89 -22.80
CA VAL A 20 19.49 -23.41 -21.86
C VAL A 20 19.72 -21.91 -22.03
N ILE A 21 19.85 -21.43 -23.28
CA ILE A 21 20.03 -20.00 -23.56
C ILE A 21 18.83 -19.18 -23.10
N MET A 22 17.61 -19.69 -23.31
CA MET A 22 16.39 -19.06 -22.82
C MET A 22 16.36 -18.97 -21.29
N TRP A 23 16.73 -20.06 -20.59
CA TRP A 23 16.81 -20.07 -19.13
C TRP A 23 17.82 -19.07 -18.57
N ILE A 24 19.01 -19.00 -19.19
CA ILE A 24 20.04 -18.02 -18.84
C ILE A 24 19.50 -16.61 -19.00
N SER A 25 18.85 -16.33 -20.13
CA SER A 25 18.31 -15.00 -20.43
C SER A 25 17.21 -14.59 -19.46
N LEU A 26 16.31 -15.52 -19.12
CA LEU A 26 15.23 -15.30 -18.17
C LEU A 26 15.76 -15.06 -16.75
N THR A 27 16.82 -15.76 -16.37
CA THR A 27 17.46 -15.60 -15.06
C THR A 27 18.13 -14.22 -14.95
N ILE A 28 18.84 -13.81 -16.01
CA ILE A 28 19.48 -12.48 -16.08
C ILE A 28 18.42 -11.38 -16.08
N TYR A 29 17.37 -11.54 -16.88
CA TYR A 29 16.25 -10.60 -16.90
C TYR A 29 15.59 -10.50 -15.51
N GLY A 30 15.36 -11.64 -14.86
CA GLY A 30 14.86 -11.70 -13.48
C GLY A 30 15.78 -10.96 -12.51
N ALA A 31 17.08 -11.23 -12.55
CA ALA A 31 18.05 -10.56 -11.68
C ALA A 31 18.08 -9.03 -11.88
N LEU A 32 17.88 -8.55 -13.12
CA LEU A 32 17.86 -7.12 -13.44
C LEU A 32 16.52 -6.44 -13.11
N THR A 33 15.40 -7.16 -13.21
CA THR A 33 14.04 -6.61 -13.02
C THR A 33 13.49 -6.84 -11.61
N SER A 34 14.01 -7.82 -10.87
CA SER A 34 13.59 -8.09 -9.50
C SER A 34 13.93 -6.89 -8.61
N LYS A 35 12.89 -6.17 -8.19
CA LYS A 35 13.04 -5.14 -7.15
C LYS A 35 13.58 -5.81 -5.87
N PRO A 36 14.55 -5.19 -5.19
CA PRO A 36 15.05 -5.71 -3.93
C PRO A 36 13.87 -5.82 -2.94
N PRO A 37 13.86 -6.87 -2.09
CA PRO A 37 12.85 -6.99 -1.06
C PRO A 37 12.90 -5.74 -0.19
N ILE A 38 11.73 -5.10 -0.01
CA ILE A 38 11.62 -3.93 0.86
C ILE A 38 11.88 -4.44 2.28
N VAL A 39 13.07 -4.16 2.79
CA VAL A 39 13.44 -4.45 4.18
C VAL A 39 12.68 -3.44 5.04
N VAL A 40 11.44 -3.79 5.40
CA VAL A 40 10.67 -3.02 6.38
C VAL A 40 11.32 -3.19 7.76
N PRO A 41 11.73 -2.11 8.43
CA PRO A 41 12.24 -2.20 9.79
C PRO A 41 11.20 -2.86 10.70
N LYS A 42 11.65 -3.74 11.59
CA LYS A 42 10.76 -4.50 12.50
C LYS A 42 9.90 -3.58 13.37
N GLU A 43 10.33 -2.34 13.56
CA GLU A 43 9.63 -1.27 14.28
C GLU A 43 8.29 -0.89 13.64
N VAL A 44 8.17 -0.92 12.30
CA VAL A 44 6.91 -0.60 11.60
C VAL A 44 6.02 -1.83 11.36
N SER A 45 6.55 -3.04 11.58
CA SER A 45 5.78 -4.29 11.51
C SER A 45 5.23 -4.73 12.86
N GLN A 46 5.54 -4.00 13.93
CA GLN A 46 4.91 -4.22 15.22
C GLN A 46 3.48 -3.68 15.17
N PRO A 47 2.48 -4.46 15.62
CA PRO A 47 1.14 -3.95 15.80
C PRO A 47 1.22 -2.70 16.69
N ILE A 48 0.82 -1.55 16.15
CA ILE A 48 0.63 -0.36 16.97
C ILE A 48 -0.46 -0.73 17.96
N THR A 49 -0.12 -0.87 19.23
CA THR A 49 -1.10 -0.97 20.32
C THR A 49 -1.50 0.45 20.68
N PRO A 50 -2.63 1.00 20.18
CA PRO A 50 -3.10 2.28 20.66
C PRO A 50 -3.44 2.13 22.14
N VAL A 51 -2.60 2.67 23.01
CA VAL A 51 -2.92 2.78 24.44
C VAL A 51 -3.96 3.88 24.55
N LEU A 52 -5.22 3.49 24.74
CA LEU A 52 -6.31 4.43 24.96
C LEU A 52 -6.07 5.18 26.26
N ASP A 53 -5.80 6.48 26.17
CA ASP A 53 -5.62 7.37 27.32
C ASP A 53 -6.91 7.46 28.14
N LYS A 54 -6.94 6.68 29.23
CA LYS A 54 -8.07 6.60 30.15
C LYS A 54 -8.20 7.87 31.01
N ASP A 55 -7.13 8.61 31.20
CA ASP A 55 -7.14 9.83 32.01
C ASP A 55 -7.88 10.95 31.26
N THR A 56 -7.60 11.09 29.95
CA THR A 56 -8.36 12.00 29.09
C THR A 56 -9.81 11.57 28.93
N LEU A 57 -10.07 10.26 28.79
CA LEU A 57 -11.45 9.76 28.67
C LEU A 57 -12.28 10.02 29.95
N ASN A 58 -11.71 9.78 31.13
CA ASN A 58 -12.34 10.09 32.41
C ASN A 58 -12.55 11.61 32.58
N GLN A 59 -11.62 12.44 32.11
CA GLN A 59 -11.81 13.89 32.13
C GLN A 59 -13.01 14.31 31.28
N ILE A 60 -13.22 13.71 30.11
CA ILE A 60 -14.37 14.03 29.26
C ILE A 60 -15.68 13.57 29.93
N GLU A 61 -15.71 12.39 30.54
CA GLU A 61 -16.89 11.91 31.29
C GLU A 61 -17.20 12.79 32.51
N SER A 62 -16.17 13.29 33.20
CA SER A 62 -16.32 14.17 34.36
C SER A 62 -16.71 15.62 34.00
N ARG A 63 -16.64 16.00 32.72
CA ARG A 63 -17.13 17.31 32.28
C ARG A 63 -18.64 17.29 32.35
N ILE A 64 -19.16 18.00 33.34
CA ILE A 64 -20.58 18.27 33.57
C ILE A 64 -21.25 18.62 32.24
N PHE A 65 -22.27 17.87 31.86
CA PHE A 65 -23.11 18.16 30.71
C PHE A 65 -23.98 19.38 31.06
N PHE A 66 -23.59 20.56 30.56
CA PHE A 66 -24.42 21.75 30.68
C PHE A 66 -25.56 21.64 29.67
N ASN A 67 -26.80 21.55 30.17
CA ASN A 67 -27.98 21.69 29.31
C ASN A 67 -28.05 23.14 28.82
N ASP A 68 -28.59 23.38 27.61
CA ASP A 68 -28.63 24.73 27.00
C ASP A 68 -29.33 25.79 27.89
N SER A 69 -30.11 25.35 28.89
CA SER A 69 -30.76 26.21 29.88
C SER A 69 -29.85 26.68 31.04
N GLU A 70 -28.65 26.10 31.19
CA GLU A 70 -27.68 26.43 32.25
C GLU A 70 -26.54 27.34 31.76
N ILE A 71 -26.55 27.71 30.48
CA ILE A 71 -25.56 28.60 29.88
C ILE A 71 -26.02 30.04 30.13
N PRO A 72 -25.31 30.85 30.94
CA PRO A 72 -25.65 32.27 31.07
C PRO A 72 -25.44 32.97 29.72
N ASP A 73 -26.36 33.85 29.32
CA ASP A 73 -26.41 34.56 28.02
C ASP A 73 -25.14 35.38 27.66
N ASN A 74 -24.11 35.40 28.51
CA ASN A 74 -22.91 36.20 28.37
C ASN A 74 -21.64 35.39 28.01
N VAL A 75 -21.79 34.17 27.47
CA VAL A 75 -20.65 33.43 26.90
C VAL A 75 -20.33 34.02 25.52
N ILE A 76 -19.26 34.82 25.43
CA ILE A 76 -18.74 35.30 24.15
C ILE A 76 -18.20 34.07 23.39
N ALA A 77 -18.95 33.63 22.38
CA ALA A 77 -18.52 32.59 21.45
C ALA A 77 -17.23 33.06 20.77
N THR A 78 -16.09 32.54 21.23
CA THR A 78 -14.85 32.65 20.47
C THR A 78 -15.04 31.80 19.23
N LYS A 79 -15.22 32.48 18.10
CA LYS A 79 -15.28 31.91 16.76
C LYS A 79 -14.15 30.88 16.60
N ILE A 80 -14.52 29.60 16.57
CA ILE A 80 -13.67 28.51 16.11
C ILE A 80 -13.26 28.82 14.66
N THR A 81 -11.97 29.06 14.47
CA THR A 81 -11.34 29.05 13.14
C THR A 81 -11.60 27.68 12.53
N SER A 82 -12.31 27.66 11.40
CA SER A 82 -12.60 26.48 10.60
C SER A 82 -11.33 25.70 10.27
N LEU A 83 -11.32 24.42 10.63
CA LEU A 83 -10.39 23.41 10.13
C LEU A 83 -10.51 23.35 8.58
N PRO A 84 -9.42 23.38 7.80
CA PRO A 84 -9.52 23.13 6.37
C PRO A 84 -9.99 21.69 6.15
N ASN A 85 -11.09 21.57 5.41
CA ASN A 85 -11.69 20.31 4.98
C ASN A 85 -10.64 19.48 4.23
N PRO A 86 -10.42 18.18 4.53
CA PRO A 86 -9.67 17.33 3.64
C PRO A 86 -10.46 17.20 2.33
N ASP A 87 -9.85 17.68 1.25
CA ASP A 87 -10.38 17.58 -0.10
C ASP A 87 -10.75 16.14 -0.42
N SER A 88 -11.96 15.99 -0.97
CA SER A 88 -12.49 14.71 -1.39
C SER A 88 -11.68 14.18 -2.57
N SER A 89 -11.29 12.91 -2.45
CA SER A 89 -10.80 11.99 -3.48
C SER A 89 -11.24 12.36 -4.92
N PRO A 90 -10.34 12.33 -5.92
CA PRO A 90 -10.73 12.61 -7.31
C PRO A 90 -11.71 11.53 -7.81
N SER A 91 -12.94 11.94 -8.11
CA SER A 91 -13.93 11.12 -8.81
C SER A 91 -13.58 11.07 -10.30
N ALA A 92 -13.44 9.87 -10.85
CA ALA A 92 -13.18 9.66 -12.27
C ALA A 92 -14.34 10.20 -13.14
N THR A 93 -14.03 10.99 -14.17
CA THR A 93 -14.98 11.43 -15.19
C THR A 93 -14.97 10.44 -16.37
N PRO A 94 -16.07 9.73 -16.70
CA PRO A 94 -16.20 9.06 -17.98
C PRO A 94 -16.58 10.09 -19.07
N LEU A 95 -15.83 10.11 -20.16
CA LEU A 95 -16.07 10.99 -21.31
C LEU A 95 -16.98 10.27 -22.35
N PRO A 96 -18.07 10.90 -22.84
CA PRO A 96 -18.84 10.44 -24.00
C PRO A 96 -18.16 10.78 -25.34
#